data_AF-A0A524K3R4-F1
#
_entry.id   AF-A0A524K3R4-F1
#
_cell.length_a   1.000
_cell.length_b   1.000
_cell.length_c   1.000
_cell.angle_alpha   90.00
_cell.angle_beta   90.00
_cell.angle_gamma   90.00
#
_symmetry.space_group_name_H-M   'P 1'
#
loop_
_entity.id
_entity.type
_entity.pdbx_description
1 polymer ?
#
loop_
_entity_poly.entity_id
_entity_poly.type
_entity_poly.pdbx_seq_one_letter_code
_entity_poly.pdbx_strand_id
1 'polypeptide(L)'
;RKWETSFNFRHEVRDGQLASGGAFFFNAAQLVEPIDYVTDELEAAVTYTTGKWQARLAYYGSFFNNHDEALAWQNAYNPLVAGADAGQLALSPDNQFHQVLLASSYQLSDRTRVSGDIAVGRMEQNENLLAATINPNITVALPRTSADAEVETLTANLKADSAITGKLRLNAAYRYNDRDNTTPSDLFEWVTTDSFVNPLRRNLPYSFTDNTGKVGADYRFNGRTRLSAGYDYQKRERTNQEVRDTTENTIWARFRMRAGDYADLELGAGHGDRDASNYDPVAETDPAENPLLRKYNMADRTRDTGSIHAGLTPHERVNIGLDIDYSKDDYSDSVVGLTESRDTRYNADVAVILTDVTTLTAFGNREEIKSEQAGSQVFAAPDWFAKNDDTFDTFGIGVKHQLIKDKLDVGADYVWSRSTGEIAVDNGSSPADFPDLKTSLDTLNLYASYRLRDNLTLRAAYWYEEYDSHDWMLDGGGVATIPNVIAFGEQSPHYDVHVVTMSVRYQF
;
A
#
# COMPACT_ATOMS: atom_id res chain seq x y z
N ARG A 1 -9.30 -35.09 -17.38
CA ARG A 1 -10.61 -34.38 -17.31
C ARG A 1 -10.38 -32.98 -17.86
N LYS A 2 -11.23 -32.47 -18.77
CA LYS A 2 -10.99 -31.18 -19.44
C LYS A 2 -11.74 -30.01 -18.80
N TRP A 3 -12.79 -30.29 -18.03
CA TRP A 3 -13.58 -29.28 -17.32
C TRP A 3 -13.36 -29.40 -15.82
N GLU A 4 -13.28 -28.26 -15.16
CA GLU A 4 -13.21 -28.09 -13.72
C GLU A 4 -14.15 -26.96 -13.33
N THR A 5 -14.88 -27.13 -12.23
CA THR A 5 -15.80 -26.13 -11.69
C THR A 5 -15.41 -25.85 -10.25
N SER A 6 -15.37 -24.58 -9.87
CA SER A 6 -15.11 -24.16 -8.48
C SER A 6 -16.22 -23.24 -7.99
N PHE A 7 -16.56 -23.40 -6.73
CA PHE A 7 -17.45 -22.51 -6.00
C PHE A 7 -16.82 -22.23 -4.64
N ASN A 8 -16.74 -20.95 -4.28
CA ASN A 8 -16.26 -20.50 -2.99
C ASN A 8 -17.24 -19.47 -2.43
N PHE A 9 -17.49 -19.55 -1.14
CA PHE A 9 -18.26 -18.57 -0.39
C PHE A 9 -17.50 -18.27 0.89
N ARG A 10 -17.29 -16.99 1.18
CA ARG A 10 -16.68 -16.51 2.41
C ARG A 10 -17.63 -15.53 3.08
N HIS A 11 -17.78 -15.70 4.39
CA HIS A 11 -18.49 -14.78 5.26
C HIS A 11 -17.49 -14.28 6.30
N GLU A 12 -17.29 -12.98 6.33
CA GLU A 12 -16.37 -12.31 7.25
C GLU A 12 -17.16 -11.37 8.17
N VAL A 13 -16.94 -11.52 9.48
CA VAL A 13 -17.44 -10.59 10.49
C VAL A 13 -16.24 -9.90 11.10
N ARG A 14 -16.28 -8.58 11.15
CA ARG A 14 -15.23 -7.76 11.74
C ARG A 14 -15.84 -6.86 12.80
N ASP A 15 -15.44 -7.10 14.04
CA ASP A 15 -15.83 -6.31 15.20
C ASP A 15 -14.60 -5.58 15.76
N GLY A 16 -14.80 -4.35 16.24
CA GLY A 16 -13.71 -3.60 16.86
C GLY A 16 -14.00 -2.12 17.04
N GLN A 17 -12.92 -1.37 17.19
CA GLN A 17 -12.96 0.07 17.42
C GLN A 17 -11.80 0.73 16.68
N LEU A 18 -12.02 1.93 16.14
CA LEU A 18 -10.99 2.78 15.55
C LEU A 18 -10.96 4.14 16.23
N ALA A 19 -9.77 4.73 16.29
CA ALA A 19 -9.63 6.14 16.60
C ALA A 19 -10.15 6.97 15.42
N SER A 20 -11.04 7.90 15.71
CA SER A 20 -11.62 8.86 14.77
C SER A 20 -11.63 10.25 15.42
N GLY A 21 -12.18 11.24 14.74
CA GLY A 21 -12.19 12.62 15.23
C GLY A 21 -13.48 13.35 14.84
N GLY A 22 -14.12 13.97 15.83
CA GLY A 22 -15.25 14.87 15.62
C GLY A 22 -14.84 16.31 15.87
N ALA A 23 -15.40 17.25 15.10
CA ALA A 23 -15.08 18.67 15.24
C ALA A 23 -16.32 19.54 15.34
N PHE A 24 -16.19 20.65 16.08
CA PHE A 24 -17.05 21.82 16.10
C PHE A 24 -16.21 23.05 15.74
N PHE A 25 -16.12 23.31 14.44
CA PHE A 25 -15.30 24.35 13.84
C PHE A 25 -13.83 24.24 14.24
N PHE A 26 -13.38 25.04 15.20
CA PHE A 26 -12.00 25.00 15.71
C PHE A 26 -11.80 24.04 16.88
N ASN A 27 -12.87 23.55 17.50
CA ASN A 27 -12.77 22.59 18.59
C ASN A 27 -12.87 21.16 18.05
N ALA A 28 -12.06 20.24 18.54
CA ALA A 28 -12.11 18.84 18.15
C ALA A 28 -12.06 17.90 19.35
N ALA A 29 -12.49 16.66 19.14
CA ALA A 29 -12.35 15.57 20.09
C ALA A 29 -12.00 14.29 19.33
N GLN A 30 -11.06 13.51 19.87
CA GLN A 30 -10.85 12.13 19.43
C GLN A 30 -12.04 11.28 19.90
N LEU A 31 -12.56 10.48 18.98
CA LEU A 31 -13.75 9.65 19.15
C LEU A 31 -13.41 8.19 18.87
N VAL A 32 -14.18 7.29 19.49
CA VAL A 32 -14.10 5.87 19.22
C VAL A 32 -15.18 5.52 18.20
N GLU A 33 -14.76 5.20 16.98
CA GLU A 33 -15.63 4.72 15.92
C GLU A 33 -15.81 3.20 16.07
N PRO A 34 -17.05 2.69 16.20
CA PRO A 34 -17.28 1.25 16.23
C PRO A 34 -17.04 0.64 14.85
N ILE A 35 -16.49 -0.57 14.84
CA ILE A 35 -16.49 -1.44 13.67
C ILE A 35 -17.46 -2.59 13.96
N ASP A 36 -18.50 -2.72 13.15
CA ASP A 36 -19.42 -3.88 13.09
C ASP A 36 -19.75 -4.17 11.63
N TYR A 37 -18.82 -4.81 10.93
CA TYR A 37 -18.89 -5.06 9.50
C TYR A 37 -19.16 -6.53 9.21
N VAL A 38 -20.03 -6.75 8.22
CA VAL A 38 -20.24 -8.07 7.61
C VAL A 38 -19.90 -7.97 6.13
N THR A 39 -19.01 -8.85 5.65
CA THR A 39 -18.70 -8.96 4.22
C THR A 39 -18.92 -10.38 3.72
N ASP A 40 -19.81 -10.53 2.76
CA ASP A 40 -20.05 -11.78 2.04
C ASP A 40 -19.37 -11.72 0.67
N GLU A 41 -18.61 -12.76 0.35
CA GLU A 41 -17.95 -12.92 -0.95
C GLU A 41 -18.34 -14.24 -1.60
N LEU A 42 -18.58 -14.18 -2.90
CA LEU A 42 -19.00 -15.30 -3.73
C LEU A 42 -18.12 -15.40 -4.96
N GLU A 43 -17.50 -16.56 -5.18
CA GLU A 43 -16.80 -16.87 -6.43
C GLU A 43 -17.36 -18.15 -7.05
N ALA A 44 -17.78 -18.08 -8.31
CA ALA A 44 -18.17 -19.23 -9.10
C ALA A 44 -17.40 -19.24 -10.42
N ALA A 45 -16.77 -20.36 -10.77
CA ALA A 45 -15.98 -20.43 -11.99
C ALA A 45 -16.04 -21.78 -12.69
N VAL A 46 -15.86 -21.73 -14.00
CA VAL A 46 -15.74 -22.88 -14.88
C VAL A 46 -14.43 -22.74 -15.66
N THR A 47 -13.59 -23.75 -15.58
CA THR A 47 -12.29 -23.82 -16.26
C THR A 47 -12.30 -24.96 -17.27
N TYR A 48 -11.84 -24.68 -18.48
CA TYR A 48 -11.61 -25.67 -19.52
C TYR A 48 -10.12 -25.73 -19.88
N THR A 49 -9.51 -26.91 -19.81
CA THR A 49 -8.09 -27.11 -20.06
C THR A 49 -7.87 -28.23 -21.08
N THR A 50 -7.04 -27.93 -22.07
CA THR A 50 -6.53 -28.86 -23.08
C THR A 50 -5.00 -28.81 -23.13
N GLY A 51 -4.36 -29.53 -24.05
CA GLY A 51 -2.90 -29.51 -24.16
C GLY A 51 -2.28 -28.19 -24.59
N LYS A 52 -3.01 -27.33 -25.35
CA LYS A 52 -2.50 -26.05 -25.86
C LYS A 52 -3.34 -24.85 -25.46
N TRP A 53 -4.53 -25.07 -24.91
CA TRP A 53 -5.48 -24.02 -24.60
C TRP A 53 -6.08 -24.23 -23.22
N GLN A 54 -6.17 -23.15 -22.45
CA GLN A 54 -6.88 -23.07 -21.18
C GLN A 54 -7.76 -21.82 -21.19
N ALA A 55 -8.99 -21.94 -20.70
CA ALA A 55 -9.88 -20.82 -20.48
C ALA A 55 -10.61 -20.96 -19.13
N ARG A 56 -10.85 -19.85 -18.45
CA ARG A 56 -11.61 -19.75 -17.20
C ARG A 56 -12.63 -18.63 -17.35
N LEU A 57 -13.90 -18.95 -17.12
CA LEU A 57 -14.96 -17.97 -16.92
C LEU A 57 -15.29 -17.97 -15.44
N ALA A 58 -15.25 -16.81 -14.80
CA ALA A 58 -15.55 -16.64 -13.38
C ALA A 58 -16.52 -15.48 -13.17
N TYR A 59 -17.35 -15.62 -12.14
CA TYR A 59 -18.14 -14.56 -11.55
C TYR A 59 -17.65 -14.35 -10.12
N TYR A 60 -17.47 -13.09 -9.74
CA TYR A 60 -17.13 -12.65 -8.39
C TYR A 60 -18.19 -11.66 -7.90
N GLY A 61 -18.67 -11.84 -6.67
CA GLY A 61 -19.56 -10.91 -5.98
C GLY A 61 -19.03 -10.60 -4.59
N SER A 62 -19.12 -9.35 -4.16
CA SER A 62 -18.77 -8.89 -2.81
C SER A 62 -19.90 -8.00 -2.29
N PHE A 63 -20.34 -8.24 -1.06
CA PHE A 63 -21.44 -7.52 -0.42
C PHE A 63 -20.97 -7.08 0.96
N PHE A 64 -20.82 -5.78 1.14
CA PHE A 64 -20.40 -5.17 2.40
C PHE A 64 -21.61 -4.56 3.09
N ASN A 65 -21.79 -4.91 4.36
CA ASN A 65 -22.79 -4.31 5.24
C ASN A 65 -22.10 -3.77 6.50
N ASN A 66 -22.49 -2.57 6.91
CA ASN A 66 -22.09 -1.95 8.16
C ASN A 66 -23.34 -1.71 9.01
N HIS A 67 -23.38 -2.28 10.21
CA HIS A 67 -24.56 -2.15 11.08
C HIS A 67 -24.73 -0.75 11.67
N ASP A 68 -23.66 0.04 11.71
CA ASP A 68 -23.68 1.42 12.18
C ASP A 68 -23.61 2.40 10.98
N GLU A 69 -24.71 3.09 10.67
CA GLU A 69 -24.76 4.08 9.57
C GLU A 69 -24.02 5.39 9.95
N ALA A 70 -23.92 5.69 11.25
CA ALA A 70 -23.43 6.97 11.73
C ALA A 70 -22.75 6.90 13.11
N LEU A 71 -21.74 7.76 13.29
CA LEU A 71 -21.14 8.05 14.59
C LEU A 71 -21.65 9.39 15.09
N ALA A 72 -22.46 9.39 16.15
CA ALA A 72 -22.95 10.62 16.80
C ALA A 72 -22.25 10.84 18.14
N TRP A 73 -21.93 12.11 18.46
CA TRP A 73 -21.29 12.49 19.72
C TRP A 73 -21.82 13.82 20.25
N GLN A 74 -21.67 14.03 21.55
CA GLN A 74 -22.02 15.29 22.21
C GLN A 74 -20.90 16.32 22.06
N ASN A 75 -21.28 17.59 21.90
CA ASN A 75 -20.33 18.70 21.97
C ASN A 75 -19.88 18.90 23.41
N ALA A 76 -18.61 18.57 23.69
CA ALA A 76 -17.99 18.77 25.00
C ALA A 76 -17.62 20.24 25.28
N TYR A 77 -17.77 21.12 24.29
CA TYR A 77 -17.48 22.56 24.38
C TYR A 77 -18.78 23.37 24.43
N ASN A 78 -18.63 24.67 24.68
CA ASN A 78 -19.76 25.59 24.52
C ASN A 78 -20.13 25.68 23.04
N PRO A 79 -21.40 25.40 22.65
CA PRO A 79 -21.85 25.53 21.27
C PRO A 79 -21.62 26.96 20.74
N LEU A 80 -21.01 27.07 19.55
CA LEU A 80 -20.80 28.36 18.89
C LEU A 80 -22.12 28.99 18.43
N VAL A 81 -23.10 28.15 18.09
CA VAL A 81 -24.45 28.53 17.70
C VAL A 81 -25.47 27.68 18.45
N ALA A 82 -26.71 28.15 18.54
CA ALA A 82 -27.78 27.41 19.20
C ALA A 82 -28.05 26.06 18.49
N GLY A 83 -28.15 24.98 19.27
CA GLY A 83 -28.46 23.64 18.77
C GLY A 83 -27.26 22.82 18.26
N ALA A 84 -26.05 23.40 18.22
CA ALA A 84 -24.81 22.67 17.92
C ALA A 84 -24.27 21.92 19.15
N ASP A 85 -25.17 21.23 19.86
CA ASP A 85 -24.90 20.50 21.11
C ASP A 85 -24.41 19.06 20.85
N ALA A 86 -24.51 18.58 19.62
CA ALA A 86 -24.08 17.27 19.17
C ALA A 86 -23.70 17.31 17.69
N GLY A 87 -22.90 16.34 17.25
CA GLY A 87 -22.47 16.19 15.87
C GLY A 87 -22.63 14.76 15.38
N GLN A 88 -22.56 14.59 14.07
CA GLN A 88 -22.70 13.29 13.40
C GLN A 88 -21.72 13.16 12.24
N LEU A 89 -21.12 11.97 12.10
CA LEU A 89 -20.33 11.55 10.94
C LEU A 89 -21.03 10.37 10.28
N ALA A 90 -21.05 10.37 8.95
CA ALA A 90 -21.43 9.18 8.18
C ALA A 90 -20.31 8.14 8.29
N LEU A 91 -20.69 6.88 8.54
CA LEU A 91 -19.77 5.76 8.52
C LEU A 91 -19.70 5.13 7.13
N SER A 92 -18.90 4.08 6.99
CA SER A 92 -18.74 3.36 5.71
C SER A 92 -20.09 2.79 5.28
N PRO A 93 -20.64 3.17 4.09
CA PRO A 93 -21.96 2.73 3.70
C PRO A 93 -21.96 1.31 3.12
N ASP A 94 -23.10 0.66 3.23
CA ASP A 94 -23.44 -0.59 2.57
C ASP A 94 -23.19 -0.48 1.06
N ASN A 95 -22.43 -1.41 0.51
CA ASN A 95 -22.11 -1.41 -0.92
C ASN A 95 -21.90 -2.83 -1.45
N GLN A 96 -22.00 -2.96 -2.77
CA GLN A 96 -21.79 -4.24 -3.43
C GLN A 96 -20.97 -4.09 -4.71
N PHE A 97 -20.27 -5.17 -5.06
CA PHE A 97 -19.49 -5.27 -6.28
C PHE A 97 -19.76 -6.60 -6.98
N HIS A 98 -19.94 -6.54 -8.30
CA HIS A 98 -20.12 -7.69 -9.16
C HIS A 98 -19.13 -7.66 -10.31
N GLN A 99 -18.55 -8.79 -10.67
CA GLN A 99 -17.62 -8.89 -11.78
C GLN A 99 -17.73 -10.22 -12.53
N VAL A 100 -17.65 -10.16 -13.85
CA VAL A 100 -17.45 -11.33 -14.72
C VAL A 100 -16.08 -11.25 -15.36
N LEU A 101 -15.30 -12.32 -15.23
CA LEU A 101 -13.94 -12.44 -15.74
C LEU A 101 -13.86 -13.60 -16.74
N LEU A 102 -13.35 -13.33 -17.93
CA LEU A 102 -12.92 -14.35 -18.89
C LEU A 102 -11.40 -14.29 -19.04
N ALA A 103 -10.71 -15.35 -18.62
CA ALA A 103 -9.27 -15.51 -18.82
C ALA A 103 -8.99 -16.64 -19.80
N SER A 104 -8.01 -16.46 -20.69
CA SER A 104 -7.64 -17.44 -21.71
C SER A 104 -6.14 -17.44 -21.96
N SER A 105 -5.56 -18.63 -22.14
CA SER A 105 -4.16 -18.78 -22.56
C SER A 105 -4.05 -19.83 -23.65
N TYR A 106 -3.30 -19.51 -24.69
CA TYR A 106 -3.10 -20.34 -25.86
C TYR A 106 -1.62 -20.47 -26.21
N GLN A 107 -1.14 -21.70 -26.34
CA GLN A 107 0.17 -22.06 -26.87
C GLN A 107 0.09 -22.07 -28.40
N LEU A 108 0.36 -20.92 -29.01
CA LEU A 108 0.27 -20.72 -30.46
C LEU A 108 1.26 -21.59 -31.24
N SER A 109 2.48 -21.77 -30.71
CA SER A 109 3.52 -22.66 -31.23
C SER A 109 4.35 -23.21 -30.07
N ASP A 110 5.29 -24.13 -30.28
CA ASP A 110 6.18 -24.60 -29.21
C ASP A 110 7.08 -23.49 -28.62
N ARG A 111 7.13 -22.32 -29.27
CA ARG A 111 7.95 -21.16 -28.87
C ARG A 111 7.15 -19.92 -28.50
N THR A 112 5.84 -19.91 -28.75
CA THR A 112 5.00 -18.72 -28.60
C THR A 112 3.77 -19.03 -27.77
N ARG A 113 3.57 -18.26 -26.70
CA ARG A 113 2.39 -18.31 -25.84
C ARG A 113 1.72 -16.94 -25.83
N VAL A 114 0.41 -16.94 -25.95
CA VAL A 114 -0.42 -15.75 -25.78
C VAL A 114 -1.37 -16.01 -24.61
N SER A 115 -1.59 -15.02 -23.78
CA SER A 115 -2.58 -15.05 -22.71
C SER A 115 -3.26 -13.71 -22.61
N GLY A 116 -4.51 -13.70 -22.20
CA GLY A 116 -5.22 -12.48 -21.89
C GLY A 116 -6.44 -12.76 -21.06
N ASP A 117 -6.98 -11.69 -20.50
CA ASP A 117 -8.20 -11.71 -19.73
C ASP A 117 -8.98 -10.41 -19.92
N ILE A 118 -10.29 -10.50 -19.72
CA ILE A 118 -11.20 -9.36 -19.70
C ILE A 118 -12.13 -9.50 -18.50
N ALA A 119 -12.19 -8.45 -17.69
CA ALA A 119 -13.04 -8.34 -16.51
C ALA A 119 -13.98 -7.15 -16.70
N VAL A 120 -15.28 -7.40 -16.59
CA VAL A 120 -16.31 -6.36 -16.57
C VAL A 120 -16.98 -6.42 -15.22
N GLY A 121 -17.06 -5.30 -14.51
CA GLY A 121 -17.68 -5.25 -13.20
C GLY A 121 -18.42 -3.95 -12.93
N ARG A 122 -19.23 -3.97 -11.87
CA ARG A 122 -20.09 -2.87 -11.45
C ARG A 122 -20.10 -2.78 -9.93
N MET A 123 -19.86 -1.59 -9.39
CA MET A 123 -19.98 -1.26 -7.97
C MET A 123 -21.26 -0.43 -7.78
N GLU A 124 -22.02 -0.71 -6.72
CA GLU A 124 -23.24 0.02 -6.39
C GLU A 124 -23.25 0.36 -4.89
N GLN A 125 -23.75 1.55 -4.55
CA GLN A 125 -23.96 2.03 -3.18
C GLN A 125 -25.21 2.91 -3.18
N ASN A 126 -26.29 2.44 -2.55
CA ASN A 126 -27.62 3.05 -2.58
C ASN A 126 -28.21 3.25 -1.17
N GLU A 127 -27.37 3.33 -0.15
CA GLU A 127 -27.76 3.66 1.22
C GLU A 127 -28.33 5.08 1.27
N ASN A 128 -29.25 5.29 2.22
CA ASN A 128 -29.81 6.61 2.44
C ASN A 128 -28.72 7.56 2.95
N LEU A 129 -28.67 8.76 2.37
CA LEU A 129 -27.84 9.83 2.88
C LEU A 129 -28.34 10.28 4.25
N LEU A 130 -27.42 10.44 5.20
CA LEU A 130 -27.70 11.13 6.44
C LEU A 130 -28.08 12.59 6.18
N ALA A 131 -28.86 13.18 7.09
CA ALA A 131 -29.13 14.60 7.05
C ALA A 131 -27.82 15.39 7.13
N ALA A 132 -27.73 16.51 6.42
CA ALA A 132 -26.51 17.35 6.40
C ALA A 132 -26.15 17.93 7.78
N THR A 133 -27.09 17.90 8.73
CA THR A 133 -26.90 18.30 10.13
C THR A 133 -27.94 17.65 11.03
N ILE A 134 -27.58 17.45 12.29
CA ILE A 134 -28.51 17.08 13.37
C ILE A 134 -28.93 18.27 14.25
N ASN A 135 -28.49 19.49 13.92
CA ASN A 135 -28.90 20.70 14.61
C ASN A 135 -30.36 21.05 14.27
N PRO A 136 -31.29 21.04 15.24
CA PRO A 136 -32.73 21.24 14.98
C PRO A 136 -33.07 22.67 14.53
N ASN A 137 -32.14 23.62 14.65
CA ASN A 137 -32.34 25.01 14.24
C ASN A 137 -31.91 25.28 12.79
N ILE A 138 -31.28 24.30 12.13
CA ILE A 138 -30.80 24.42 10.76
C ILE A 138 -31.60 23.47 9.88
N THR A 139 -32.25 24.00 8.85
CA THR A 139 -33.00 23.21 7.87
C THR A 139 -32.23 23.21 6.56
N VAL A 140 -31.65 22.06 6.23
CA VAL A 140 -31.00 21.80 4.94
C VAL A 140 -31.69 20.64 4.26
N ALA A 141 -32.10 20.84 3.01
CA ALA A 141 -32.72 19.80 2.22
C ALA A 141 -31.65 19.06 1.41
N LEU A 142 -31.62 17.72 1.52
CA LEU A 142 -30.83 16.91 0.63
C LEU A 142 -31.46 16.94 -0.78
N PRO A 143 -30.68 17.10 -1.85
CA PRO A 143 -31.21 17.08 -3.21
C PRO A 143 -31.80 15.71 -3.60
N ARG A 144 -31.45 14.67 -2.84
CA ARG A 144 -31.87 13.28 -3.04
C ARG A 144 -31.73 12.48 -1.74
N THR A 145 -32.37 11.31 -1.67
CA THR A 145 -32.37 10.45 -0.48
C THR A 145 -31.21 9.47 -0.42
N SER A 146 -30.64 9.08 -1.56
CA SER A 146 -29.49 8.17 -1.71
C SER A 146 -28.56 8.76 -2.77
N ALA A 147 -27.26 8.47 -2.71
CA ALA A 147 -26.32 8.87 -3.76
C ALA A 147 -26.64 8.23 -5.12
N ASP A 148 -27.27 7.05 -5.09
CA ASP A 148 -27.44 6.11 -6.21
C ASP A 148 -26.10 5.95 -6.95
N ALA A 149 -25.07 5.65 -6.17
CA ALA A 149 -23.70 5.67 -6.63
C ALA A 149 -23.38 4.40 -7.40
N GLU A 150 -22.85 4.59 -8.60
CA GLU A 150 -22.57 3.52 -9.53
C GLU A 150 -21.22 3.74 -10.20
N VAL A 151 -20.43 2.66 -10.27
CA VAL A 151 -19.14 2.65 -10.95
C VAL A 151 -19.05 1.41 -11.82
N GLU A 152 -18.88 1.61 -13.12
CA GLU A 152 -18.56 0.55 -14.06
C GLU A 152 -17.04 0.37 -14.17
N THR A 153 -16.60 -0.88 -14.33
CA THR A 153 -15.18 -1.21 -14.45
C THR A 153 -14.95 -2.12 -15.64
N LEU A 154 -13.91 -1.83 -16.42
CA LEU A 154 -13.44 -2.66 -17.51
C LEU A 154 -11.92 -2.81 -17.44
N THR A 155 -11.46 -4.03 -17.16
CA THR A 155 -10.04 -4.36 -17.27
C THR A 155 -9.83 -5.35 -18.40
N ALA A 156 -8.88 -5.10 -19.29
CA ALA A 156 -8.46 -6.05 -20.30
C ALA A 156 -6.93 -6.16 -20.31
N ASN A 157 -6.42 -7.39 -20.22
CA ASN A 157 -5.00 -7.69 -20.26
C ASN A 157 -4.69 -8.58 -21.46
N LEU A 158 -3.59 -8.30 -22.14
CA LEU A 158 -3.06 -9.14 -23.21
C LEU A 158 -1.55 -9.27 -23.03
N LYS A 159 -1.02 -10.48 -23.14
CA LYS A 159 0.40 -10.79 -23.06
C LYS A 159 0.78 -11.78 -24.16
N ALA A 160 1.90 -11.52 -24.81
CA ALA A 160 2.52 -12.41 -25.77
C ALA A 160 3.99 -12.62 -25.40
N ASP A 161 4.41 -13.88 -25.35
CA ASP A 161 5.77 -14.31 -25.09
C ASP A 161 6.22 -15.20 -26.24
N SER A 162 7.33 -14.86 -26.90
CA SER A 162 7.83 -15.61 -28.04
C SER A 162 9.34 -15.80 -28.00
N ALA A 163 9.80 -17.05 -27.93
CA ALA A 163 11.19 -17.44 -28.11
C ALA A 163 11.54 -17.44 -29.61
N ILE A 164 11.82 -16.25 -30.17
CA ILE A 164 12.12 -16.06 -31.60
C ILE A 164 13.29 -16.96 -32.04
N THR A 165 14.30 -17.09 -31.19
CA THR A 165 15.41 -18.05 -31.37
C THR A 165 15.70 -18.76 -30.05
N GLY A 166 16.65 -19.72 -30.05
CA GLY A 166 17.13 -20.32 -28.80
C GLY A 166 17.85 -19.33 -27.85
N LYS A 167 18.18 -18.12 -28.33
CA LYS A 167 18.88 -17.07 -27.57
C LYS A 167 18.03 -15.82 -27.33
N LEU A 168 17.09 -15.51 -28.21
CA LEU A 168 16.28 -14.29 -28.16
C LEU A 168 14.82 -14.63 -27.83
N ARG A 169 14.29 -14.03 -26.77
CA ARG A 169 12.87 -14.00 -26.44
C ARG A 169 12.36 -12.57 -26.52
N LEU A 170 11.17 -12.39 -27.07
CA LEU A 170 10.44 -11.14 -27.04
C LEU A 170 9.20 -11.30 -26.16
N ASN A 171 8.89 -10.26 -25.40
CA ASN A 171 7.70 -10.16 -24.58
C ASN A 171 6.97 -8.86 -24.91
N ALA A 172 5.65 -8.94 -25.06
CA ALA A 172 4.78 -7.78 -25.19
C ALA A 172 3.61 -7.95 -24.22
N ALA A 173 3.22 -6.87 -23.56
CA ALA A 173 2.04 -6.83 -22.72
C ALA A 173 1.28 -5.52 -22.96
N TYR A 174 -0.04 -5.60 -22.88
CA TYR A 174 -0.93 -4.45 -22.92
C TYR A 174 -2.00 -4.62 -21.83
N ARG A 175 -2.25 -3.55 -21.09
CA ARG A 175 -3.32 -3.47 -20.10
C ARG A 175 -4.15 -2.23 -20.38
N TYR A 176 -5.46 -2.43 -20.46
CA TYR A 176 -6.47 -1.39 -20.42
C TYR A 176 -7.21 -1.53 -19.09
N ASN A 177 -7.36 -0.44 -18.35
CA ASN A 177 -8.08 -0.41 -17.09
C ASN A 177 -8.91 0.86 -17.01
N ASP A 178 -10.22 0.70 -17.02
CA ASP A 178 -11.18 1.78 -17.01
C ASP A 178 -12.09 1.65 -15.79
N ARG A 179 -12.32 2.78 -15.14
CA ARG A 179 -13.25 2.95 -14.04
C ARG A 179 -14.10 4.17 -14.38
N ASP A 180 -15.34 3.94 -14.78
CA ASP A 180 -16.28 5.00 -15.09
C ASP A 180 -17.29 5.15 -13.95
N ASN A 181 -17.23 6.29 -13.26
CA ASN A 181 -18.14 6.62 -12.18
C ASN A 181 -19.33 7.41 -12.74
N THR A 182 -20.46 6.73 -12.88
CA THR A 182 -21.70 7.27 -13.43
C THR A 182 -22.64 7.83 -12.35
N THR A 183 -22.18 7.89 -11.10
CA THR A 183 -22.90 8.51 -9.98
C THR A 183 -23.40 9.90 -10.36
N PRO A 184 -24.69 10.23 -10.16
CA PRO A 184 -25.19 11.53 -10.59
C PRO A 184 -24.57 12.69 -9.79
N SER A 185 -24.42 13.82 -10.47
CA SER A 185 -23.80 15.03 -9.92
C SER A 185 -24.86 16.09 -9.59
N ASP A 186 -25.08 16.29 -8.30
CA ASP A 186 -26.07 17.18 -7.72
C ASP A 186 -25.41 18.33 -6.96
N LEU A 187 -26.19 19.37 -6.64
CA LEU A 187 -25.76 20.45 -5.77
C LEU A 187 -26.22 20.15 -4.35
N PHE A 188 -25.27 19.99 -3.44
CA PHE A 188 -25.49 19.76 -2.03
C PHE A 188 -25.31 21.05 -1.25
N GLU A 189 -26.31 21.41 -0.47
CA GLU A 189 -26.13 22.32 0.66
C GLU A 189 -25.54 21.48 1.82
N TRP A 190 -24.49 22.00 2.45
CA TRP A 190 -23.75 21.27 3.48
C TRP A 190 -23.49 22.18 4.67
N VAL A 191 -23.41 21.57 5.86
CA VAL A 191 -23.26 22.30 7.12
C VAL A 191 -21.88 22.04 7.69
N THR A 192 -21.13 23.10 8.00
CA THR A 192 -19.87 22.97 8.72
C THR A 192 -20.19 22.69 10.18
N THR A 193 -19.86 21.46 10.61
CA THR A 193 -19.90 21.02 12.01
C THR A 193 -21.17 21.42 12.75
N ASP A 194 -22.32 21.12 12.14
CA ASP A 194 -23.67 21.40 12.67
C ASP A 194 -23.95 22.88 13.04
N SER A 195 -23.16 23.80 12.48
CA SER A 195 -23.15 25.21 12.90
C SER A 195 -23.47 26.19 11.78
N PHE A 196 -22.87 26.04 10.60
CA PHE A 196 -22.98 27.03 9.54
C PHE A 196 -23.36 26.37 8.22
N VAL A 197 -24.43 26.86 7.60
CA VAL A 197 -24.84 26.46 6.25
C VAL A 197 -23.89 27.11 5.25
N ASN A 198 -23.32 26.30 4.35
CA ASN A 198 -22.38 26.76 3.34
C ASN A 198 -23.05 26.89 1.97
N PRO A 199 -22.41 27.61 1.03
CA PRO A 199 -22.84 27.61 -0.36
C PRO A 199 -22.91 26.19 -0.95
N LEU A 200 -23.81 26.03 -1.92
CA LEU A 200 -23.99 24.78 -2.65
C LEU A 200 -22.65 24.30 -3.24
N ARG A 201 -22.34 23.03 -3.00
CA ARG A 201 -21.18 22.35 -3.59
C ARG A 201 -21.64 21.17 -4.43
N ARG A 202 -20.96 20.98 -5.55
CA ARG A 202 -21.21 19.85 -6.46
C ARG A 202 -20.39 18.65 -6.02
N ASN A 203 -20.98 17.46 -6.00
CA ASN A 203 -20.20 16.22 -5.88
C ASN A 203 -19.55 15.89 -7.25
N LEU A 204 -18.29 15.45 -7.19
CA LEU A 204 -17.45 15.20 -8.36
C LEU A 204 -17.19 13.69 -8.51
N PRO A 205 -17.96 12.96 -9.33
CA PRO A 205 -17.67 11.56 -9.61
C PRO A 205 -16.35 11.44 -10.38
N TYR A 206 -15.37 10.76 -9.77
CA TYR A 206 -14.06 10.54 -10.39
C TYR A 206 -14.05 9.28 -11.25
N SER A 207 -13.68 9.43 -12.51
CA SER A 207 -13.41 8.36 -13.47
C SER A 207 -11.94 8.38 -13.86
N PHE A 208 -11.42 7.24 -14.33
CA PHE A 208 -10.13 7.18 -14.98
C PHE A 208 -10.06 6.09 -16.04
N THR A 209 -9.21 6.31 -17.04
CA THR A 209 -8.79 5.30 -18.00
C THR A 209 -7.28 5.21 -17.99
N ASP A 210 -6.74 4.00 -17.82
CA ASP A 210 -5.30 3.72 -17.76
C ASP A 210 -4.92 2.71 -18.85
N ASN A 211 -4.01 3.12 -19.73
CA ASN A 211 -3.49 2.35 -20.85
C ASN A 211 -2.00 2.11 -20.62
N THR A 212 -1.61 0.85 -20.43
CA THR A 212 -0.20 0.48 -20.25
C THR A 212 0.24 -0.47 -21.35
N GLY A 213 1.27 -0.10 -22.11
CA GLY A 213 1.95 -0.96 -23.08
C GLY A 213 3.38 -1.26 -22.62
N LYS A 214 3.82 -2.51 -22.75
CA LYS A 214 5.19 -2.93 -22.41
C LYS A 214 5.75 -3.80 -23.51
N VAL A 215 6.97 -3.53 -23.95
CA VAL A 215 7.71 -4.36 -24.90
C VAL A 215 9.11 -4.60 -24.37
N GLY A 216 9.55 -5.85 -24.41
CA GLY A 216 10.88 -6.23 -23.97
C GLY A 216 11.52 -7.30 -24.84
N ALA A 217 12.83 -7.42 -24.66
CA ALA A 217 13.65 -8.43 -25.29
C ALA A 217 14.64 -9.01 -24.27
N ASP A 218 14.70 -10.33 -24.20
CA ASP A 218 15.71 -11.08 -23.46
C ASP A 218 16.68 -11.74 -24.45
N TYR A 219 17.95 -11.33 -24.40
CA TYR A 219 19.02 -11.93 -25.19
C TYR A 219 20.00 -12.72 -24.31
N ARG A 220 20.05 -14.03 -24.55
CA ARG A 220 20.97 -14.96 -23.90
C ARG A 220 22.24 -15.11 -24.74
N PHE A 221 23.34 -14.47 -24.33
CA PHE A 221 24.63 -14.61 -25.01
C PHE A 221 25.14 -16.07 -24.97
N ASN A 222 25.06 -16.67 -23.78
CA ASN A 222 25.43 -18.05 -23.47
C ASN A 222 24.60 -18.57 -22.27
N GLY A 223 24.84 -19.79 -21.78
CA GLY A 223 24.08 -20.37 -20.66
C GLY A 223 24.20 -19.63 -19.31
N ARG A 224 25.15 -18.69 -19.19
CA ARG A 224 25.49 -17.96 -17.97
C ARG A 224 25.18 -16.47 -18.04
N THR A 225 25.06 -15.88 -19.23
CA THR A 225 24.90 -14.43 -19.40
C THR A 225 23.64 -14.09 -20.20
N ARG A 226 22.84 -13.16 -19.68
CA ARG A 226 21.62 -12.65 -20.29
C ARG A 226 21.56 -11.13 -20.14
N LEU A 227 21.17 -10.45 -21.21
CA LEU A 227 20.76 -9.05 -21.17
C LEU A 227 19.27 -8.98 -21.48
N SER A 228 18.55 -8.23 -20.68
CA SER A 228 17.15 -7.91 -20.87
C SER A 228 17.03 -6.39 -21.04
N ALA A 229 16.23 -5.93 -21.98
CA ALA A 229 15.94 -4.52 -22.16
C ALA A 229 14.48 -4.34 -22.56
N GLY A 230 13.88 -3.21 -22.18
CA GLY A 230 12.49 -2.95 -22.47
C GLY A 230 12.12 -1.48 -22.46
N TYR A 231 10.90 -1.24 -22.93
CA TYR A 231 10.23 0.04 -22.95
C TYR A 231 8.80 -0.15 -22.44
N ASP A 232 8.43 0.67 -21.47
CA ASP A 232 7.10 0.73 -20.88
C ASP A 232 6.49 2.11 -21.20
N TYR A 233 5.24 2.11 -21.64
CA TYR A 233 4.43 3.30 -21.91
C TYR A 233 3.17 3.22 -21.04
N GLN A 234 2.86 4.29 -20.32
CA GLN A 234 1.62 4.43 -19.58
C GLN A 234 0.94 5.73 -19.96
N LYS A 235 -0.37 5.71 -20.22
CA LYS A 235 -1.20 6.90 -20.36
C LYS A 235 -2.40 6.76 -19.44
N ARG A 236 -2.58 7.74 -18.55
CA ARG A 236 -3.71 7.81 -17.64
C ARG A 236 -4.50 9.09 -17.85
N GLU A 237 -5.78 8.94 -18.08
CA GLU A 237 -6.76 10.00 -18.24
C GLU A 237 -7.67 10.01 -17.00
N ARG A 238 -8.04 11.18 -16.49
CA ARG A 238 -8.83 11.38 -15.27
C ARG A 238 -9.93 12.41 -15.52
N THR A 239 -11.03 12.31 -14.77
CA THR A 239 -12.07 13.34 -14.71
C THR A 239 -12.04 14.06 -13.35
N ASN A 240 -12.47 15.33 -13.35
CA ASN A 240 -12.69 16.17 -12.17
C ASN A 240 -11.47 16.33 -11.22
N GLN A 241 -10.27 16.10 -11.72
CA GLN A 241 -9.00 16.26 -11.00
C GLN A 241 -8.14 17.30 -11.69
N GLU A 242 -7.12 17.80 -11.00
CA GLU A 242 -6.36 18.96 -11.45
C GLU A 242 -5.54 18.71 -12.72
N VAL A 243 -5.20 17.46 -13.00
CA VAL A 243 -4.54 17.04 -14.23
C VAL A 243 -5.39 16.00 -14.93
N ARG A 244 -5.77 16.32 -16.17
CA ARG A 244 -6.58 15.44 -17.02
C ARG A 244 -5.78 14.24 -17.53
N ASP A 245 -4.59 14.48 -18.10
CA ASP A 245 -3.76 13.43 -18.69
C ASP A 245 -2.38 13.37 -18.04
N THR A 246 -1.88 12.16 -17.81
CA THR A 246 -0.47 11.91 -17.52
C THR A 246 0.04 10.81 -18.44
N THR A 247 1.19 11.03 -19.07
CA THR A 247 1.87 10.04 -19.93
C THR A 247 3.24 9.75 -19.35
N GLU A 248 3.60 8.48 -19.17
CA GLU A 248 4.91 8.07 -18.67
C GLU A 248 5.59 7.11 -19.64
N ASN A 249 6.85 7.39 -19.93
CA ASN A 249 7.72 6.59 -20.79
C ASN A 249 8.89 6.09 -19.96
N THR A 250 9.11 4.78 -19.87
CA THR A 250 10.23 4.21 -19.12
C THR A 250 11.06 3.30 -20.00
N ILE A 251 12.37 3.52 -20.04
CA ILE A 251 13.35 2.62 -20.67
C ILE A 251 14.17 1.97 -19.56
N TRP A 252 14.39 0.66 -19.68
CA TRP A 252 15.16 -0.08 -18.69
C TRP A 252 16.03 -1.17 -19.32
N ALA A 253 17.11 -1.50 -18.63
CA ALA A 253 18.00 -2.62 -18.97
C ALA A 253 18.39 -3.39 -17.71
N ARG A 254 18.52 -4.71 -17.85
CA ARG A 254 19.01 -5.62 -16.81
C ARG A 254 20.03 -6.57 -17.38
N PHE A 255 21.20 -6.64 -16.77
CA PHE A 255 22.25 -7.57 -17.12
C PHE A 255 22.39 -8.62 -16.03
N ARG A 256 22.21 -9.89 -16.38
CA ARG A 256 22.40 -11.03 -15.47
C ARG A 256 23.57 -11.88 -15.92
N MET A 257 24.44 -12.24 -14.99
CA MET A 257 25.60 -13.08 -15.21
C MET A 257 25.74 -14.10 -14.08
N ARG A 258 26.00 -15.36 -14.45
CA ARG A 258 26.44 -16.42 -13.54
C ARG A 258 27.94 -16.63 -13.71
N ALA A 259 28.74 -16.23 -12.73
CA ALA A 259 30.18 -16.40 -12.73
C ALA A 259 30.56 -17.75 -12.10
N GLY A 260 30.80 -18.76 -12.95
CA GLY A 260 31.03 -20.13 -12.49
C GLY A 260 29.73 -20.75 -11.97
N ASP A 261 29.85 -21.65 -10.98
CA ASP A 261 28.70 -22.30 -10.37
C ASP A 261 28.32 -21.70 -9.00
N TYR A 262 29.16 -20.80 -8.48
CA TYR A 262 29.12 -20.27 -7.12
C TYR A 262 28.74 -18.79 -7.04
N ALA A 263 28.61 -18.05 -8.14
CA ALA A 263 28.26 -16.64 -8.09
C ALA A 263 27.25 -16.25 -9.16
N ASP A 264 26.32 -15.37 -8.79
CA ASP A 264 25.39 -14.70 -9.69
C ASP A 264 25.36 -13.20 -9.40
N LEU A 265 25.18 -12.43 -10.47
CA LEU A 265 25.13 -10.98 -10.44
C LEU A 265 24.02 -10.52 -11.38
N GLU A 266 23.18 -9.63 -10.91
CA GLU A 266 22.23 -8.85 -11.71
C GLU A 266 22.47 -7.36 -11.48
N LEU A 267 22.56 -6.62 -12.57
CA LEU A 267 22.67 -5.16 -12.58
C LEU A 267 21.47 -4.61 -13.33
N GLY A 268 20.71 -3.71 -12.71
CA GLY A 268 19.55 -3.04 -13.29
C GLY A 268 19.77 -1.53 -13.38
N ALA A 269 19.25 -0.93 -14.45
CA ALA A 269 19.11 0.52 -14.56
C ALA A 269 17.83 0.85 -15.33
N GLY A 270 17.19 1.96 -14.97
CA GLY A 270 16.00 2.45 -15.65
C GLY A 270 15.86 3.95 -15.53
N HIS A 271 15.28 4.55 -16.56
CA HIS A 271 14.98 5.97 -16.65
C HIS A 271 13.55 6.13 -17.14
N GLY A 272 12.76 6.95 -16.44
CA GLY A 272 11.37 7.20 -16.79
C GLY A 272 11.01 8.67 -16.71
N ASP A 273 10.28 9.16 -17.70
CA ASP A 273 9.77 10.53 -17.74
C ASP A 273 8.26 10.49 -17.80
N ARG A 274 7.62 11.16 -16.84
CA ARG A 274 6.19 11.39 -16.79
C ARG A 274 5.91 12.85 -17.12
N ASP A 275 5.11 13.06 -18.15
CA ASP A 275 4.58 14.34 -18.57
C ASP A 275 3.09 14.44 -18.21
N ALA A 276 2.68 15.57 -17.68
CA ALA A 276 1.32 15.92 -17.29
C ALA A 276 0.73 16.95 -18.26
N SER A 277 -0.57 16.90 -18.47
CA SER A 277 -1.29 18.04 -19.04
C SER A 277 -1.26 19.23 -18.07
N ASN A 278 -1.74 20.39 -18.53
CA ASN A 278 -1.91 21.56 -17.67
C ASN A 278 -2.57 21.20 -16.34
N TYR A 279 -2.06 21.83 -15.28
CA TYR A 279 -2.62 21.76 -13.94
C TYR A 279 -3.68 22.85 -13.78
N ASP A 280 -4.94 22.43 -13.72
CA ASP A 280 -6.11 23.31 -13.60
C ASP A 280 -6.79 23.05 -12.25
N PRO A 281 -6.65 23.94 -11.25
CA PRO A 281 -7.29 23.74 -9.94
C PRO A 281 -8.79 23.46 -10.06
N VAL A 282 -9.27 22.48 -9.31
CA VAL A 282 -10.68 22.10 -9.30
C VAL A 282 -11.52 23.21 -8.65
N ALA A 283 -12.53 23.71 -9.37
CA ALA A 283 -13.31 24.87 -8.96
C ALA A 283 -14.15 24.63 -7.69
N GLU A 284 -14.54 23.37 -7.44
CA GLU A 284 -15.28 22.96 -6.25
C GLU A 284 -14.41 22.91 -4.98
N THR A 285 -13.08 22.99 -5.11
CA THR A 285 -12.14 23.06 -3.98
C THR A 285 -12.14 24.48 -3.40
N ASP A 286 -12.58 24.61 -2.15
CA ASP A 286 -12.65 25.89 -1.43
C ASP A 286 -12.09 25.71 0.00
N PRO A 287 -11.09 26.52 0.42
CA PRO A 287 -10.40 27.54 -0.38
C PRO A 287 -9.66 26.95 -1.58
N ALA A 288 -9.56 27.75 -2.66
CA ALA A 288 -8.89 27.35 -3.89
C ALA A 288 -7.43 26.93 -3.62
N GLU A 289 -6.92 25.99 -4.42
CA GLU A 289 -5.52 25.55 -4.35
C GLU A 289 -4.57 26.64 -4.87
N ASN A 290 -3.34 26.65 -4.34
CA ASN A 290 -2.30 27.52 -4.87
C ASN A 290 -2.05 27.16 -6.35
N PRO A 291 -2.11 28.11 -7.31
CA PRO A 291 -1.91 27.81 -8.74
C PRO A 291 -0.54 27.20 -9.09
N LEU A 292 0.45 27.37 -8.21
CA LEU A 292 1.79 26.78 -8.34
C LEU A 292 1.90 25.37 -7.76
N LEU A 293 0.86 24.88 -7.07
CA LEU A 293 0.83 23.53 -6.53
C LEU A 293 0.88 22.50 -7.65
N ARG A 294 1.67 21.45 -7.44
CA ARG A 294 1.65 20.25 -8.24
C ARG A 294 1.51 19.04 -7.30
N LYS A 295 0.37 18.36 -7.37
CA LYS A 295 0.16 17.09 -6.65
C LYS A 295 1.10 16.03 -7.22
N TYR A 296 1.96 15.45 -6.38
CA TYR A 296 3.06 14.57 -6.80
C TYR A 296 2.62 13.31 -7.58
N ASN A 297 1.37 12.86 -7.43
CA ASN A 297 0.81 11.74 -8.18
C ASN A 297 0.34 12.13 -9.60
N MET A 298 0.36 13.42 -9.92
CA MET A 298 -0.10 14.01 -11.18
C MET A 298 0.92 14.94 -11.84
N ALA A 299 1.98 15.33 -11.12
CA ALA A 299 3.02 16.24 -11.59
C ALA A 299 3.95 15.62 -12.65
N ASP A 300 4.67 16.46 -13.39
CA ASP A 300 5.81 16.03 -14.18
C ASP A 300 6.86 15.38 -13.26
N ARG A 301 7.47 14.29 -13.72
CA ARG A 301 8.46 13.56 -12.93
C ARG A 301 9.47 12.86 -13.82
N THR A 302 10.74 13.07 -13.54
CA THR A 302 11.82 12.19 -14.02
C THR A 302 12.21 11.23 -12.90
N ARG A 303 12.29 9.94 -13.21
CA ARG A 303 12.65 8.87 -12.29
C ARG A 303 13.86 8.10 -12.80
N ASP A 304 14.92 8.09 -12.02
CA ASP A 304 16.10 7.25 -12.25
C ASP A 304 16.14 6.10 -11.24
N THR A 305 16.39 4.89 -11.73
CA THR A 305 16.49 3.69 -10.89
C THR A 305 17.77 2.93 -11.18
N GLY A 306 18.35 2.35 -10.14
CA GLY A 306 19.51 1.48 -10.23
C GLY A 306 19.37 0.32 -9.26
N SER A 307 19.77 -0.88 -9.66
CA SER A 307 19.80 -2.03 -8.76
C SER A 307 21.02 -2.92 -8.97
N ILE A 308 21.48 -3.53 -7.89
CA ILE A 308 22.55 -4.52 -7.85
C ILE A 308 22.04 -5.68 -6.99
N HIS A 309 22.00 -6.88 -7.56
CA HIS A 309 21.70 -8.11 -6.82
C HIS A 309 22.87 -9.07 -7.03
N ALA A 310 23.48 -9.55 -5.95
CA ALA A 310 24.61 -10.47 -6.02
C ALA A 310 24.40 -11.64 -5.06
N GLY A 311 24.48 -12.86 -5.60
CA GLY A 311 24.48 -14.10 -4.85
C GLY A 311 25.83 -14.77 -4.90
N LEU A 312 26.32 -15.25 -3.76
CA LEU A 312 27.57 -16.00 -3.65
C LEU A 312 27.39 -17.27 -2.81
N THR A 313 27.67 -18.41 -3.40
CA THR A 313 27.73 -19.73 -2.77
C THR A 313 29.16 -20.26 -2.81
N PRO A 314 30.10 -19.70 -2.01
CA PRO A 314 31.52 -20.04 -2.12
C PRO A 314 31.82 -21.49 -1.69
N HIS A 315 30.90 -22.12 -0.96
CA HIS A 315 30.91 -23.52 -0.54
C HIS A 315 29.47 -24.04 -0.53
N GLU A 316 29.24 -25.35 -0.69
CA GLU A 316 27.89 -25.97 -0.67
C GLU A 316 27.08 -25.73 0.62
N ARG A 317 27.76 -25.22 1.66
CA ARG A 317 27.22 -24.96 3.00
C ARG A 317 27.04 -23.47 3.28
N VAL A 318 27.44 -22.58 2.38
CA VAL A 318 27.44 -21.13 2.61
C VAL A 318 26.72 -20.48 1.45
N ASN A 319 25.70 -19.68 1.73
CA ASN A 319 25.07 -18.79 0.77
C ASN A 319 25.11 -17.36 1.33
N ILE A 320 25.40 -16.40 0.48
CA ILE A 320 25.51 -14.97 0.81
C ILE A 320 24.74 -14.20 -0.25
N GLY A 321 23.84 -13.32 0.17
CA GLY A 321 23.11 -12.38 -0.68
C GLY A 321 23.52 -10.93 -0.39
N LEU A 322 23.51 -10.10 -1.42
CA LEU A 322 23.64 -8.65 -1.35
C LEU A 322 22.68 -8.03 -2.36
N ASP A 323 21.79 -7.15 -1.90
CA ASP A 323 20.88 -6.38 -2.75
C ASP A 323 21.03 -4.89 -2.43
N ILE A 324 21.18 -4.07 -3.46
CA ILE A 324 21.23 -2.61 -3.36
C ILE A 324 20.25 -2.06 -4.39
N ASP A 325 19.27 -1.29 -3.92
CA ASP A 325 18.28 -0.63 -4.77
C ASP A 325 18.33 0.88 -4.55
N TYR A 326 18.17 1.63 -5.62
CA TYR A 326 18.16 3.09 -5.62
C TYR A 326 17.06 3.60 -6.54
N SER A 327 16.25 4.54 -6.06
CA SER A 327 15.29 5.30 -6.85
C SER A 327 15.38 6.78 -6.51
N LYS A 328 15.40 7.62 -7.54
CA LYS A 328 15.31 9.08 -7.39
C LYS A 328 14.18 9.60 -8.28
N ASP A 329 13.25 10.30 -7.65
CA ASP A 329 12.18 11.04 -8.30
C ASP A 329 12.50 12.53 -8.22
N ASP A 330 12.62 13.17 -9.38
CA ASP A 330 12.81 14.61 -9.51
C ASP A 330 11.53 15.22 -10.11
N TYR A 331 10.95 16.19 -9.42
CA TYR A 331 9.75 16.90 -9.82
C TYR A 331 10.09 18.32 -10.24
N SER A 332 10.95 18.46 -11.26
CA SER A 332 11.57 19.73 -11.66
C SER A 332 10.60 20.89 -11.94
N ASP A 333 9.37 20.57 -12.36
CA ASP A 333 8.32 21.56 -12.66
C ASP A 333 7.35 21.81 -11.47
N SER A 334 7.60 21.17 -10.32
CA SER A 334 6.83 21.37 -9.09
C SER A 334 7.44 22.50 -8.26
N VAL A 335 6.82 23.67 -8.33
CA VAL A 335 7.24 24.85 -7.54
C VAL A 335 6.73 24.77 -6.11
N VAL A 336 5.47 24.32 -5.91
CA VAL A 336 4.85 24.05 -4.61
C VAL A 336 4.39 22.60 -4.59
N GLY A 337 4.66 21.88 -3.51
CA GLY A 337 4.45 20.43 -3.39
C GLY A 337 5.75 19.67 -3.17
N LEU A 338 5.76 18.37 -3.49
CA LEU A 338 6.96 17.53 -3.46
C LEU A 338 7.90 17.91 -4.61
N THR A 339 9.18 18.13 -4.31
CA THR A 339 10.19 18.55 -5.30
C THR A 339 11.19 17.45 -5.61
N GLU A 340 11.57 16.65 -4.62
CA GLU A 340 12.47 15.49 -4.78
C GLU A 340 12.07 14.38 -3.81
N SER A 341 12.21 13.12 -4.23
CA SER A 341 12.16 11.96 -3.35
C SER A 341 13.26 10.98 -3.73
N ARG A 342 13.97 10.42 -2.75
CA ARG A 342 15.03 9.44 -2.93
C ARG A 342 14.84 8.29 -1.97
N ASP A 343 14.94 7.08 -2.48
CA ASP A 343 14.85 5.84 -1.72
C ASP A 343 16.09 5.01 -2.03
N THR A 344 16.86 4.66 -0.99
CA THR A 344 18.04 3.80 -1.11
C THR A 344 17.96 2.66 -0.12
N ARG A 345 18.12 1.44 -0.60
CA ARG A 345 18.00 0.22 0.19
C ARG A 345 19.25 -0.61 0.05
N TYR A 346 19.77 -1.08 1.18
CA TYR A 346 20.88 -2.00 1.28
C TYR A 346 20.43 -3.23 2.05
N ASN A 347 20.60 -4.41 1.47
CA ASN A 347 20.29 -5.68 2.10
C ASN A 347 21.48 -6.61 1.97
N ALA A 348 21.85 -7.30 3.04
CA ALA A 348 22.81 -8.38 2.98
C ALA A 348 22.35 -9.53 3.87
N ASP A 349 22.47 -10.75 3.37
CA ASP A 349 22.12 -11.95 4.11
C ASP A 349 23.17 -13.05 3.96
N VAL A 350 23.22 -13.93 4.95
CA VAL A 350 24.09 -15.09 4.94
C VAL A 350 23.38 -16.29 5.58
N ALA A 351 23.49 -17.45 4.94
CA ALA A 351 23.05 -18.72 5.47
C ALA A 351 24.22 -19.71 5.46
N VAL A 352 24.54 -20.28 6.63
CA VAL A 352 25.66 -21.20 6.82
C VAL A 352 25.21 -22.49 7.50
N ILE A 353 25.46 -23.63 6.86
CA ILE A 353 25.41 -24.96 7.47
C ILE A 353 26.75 -25.19 8.18
N LEU A 354 26.84 -24.81 9.46
CA LEU A 354 28.07 -24.94 10.27
C LEU A 354 28.46 -26.40 10.47
N THR A 355 27.47 -27.27 10.71
CA THR A 355 27.63 -28.73 10.80
C THR A 355 26.39 -29.40 10.20
N ASP A 356 26.39 -30.73 10.04
CA ASP A 356 25.23 -31.46 9.50
C ASP A 356 23.97 -31.35 10.39
N VAL A 357 24.13 -30.84 11.61
CA VAL A 357 23.07 -30.63 12.60
C VAL A 357 22.89 -29.17 12.99
N THR A 358 23.68 -28.23 12.44
CA THR A 358 23.62 -26.81 12.82
C THR A 358 23.57 -25.91 11.61
N THR A 359 22.55 -25.06 11.54
CA THR A 359 22.41 -23.99 10.54
C THR A 359 22.36 -22.65 11.26
N LEU A 360 23.09 -21.67 10.72
CA LEU A 360 23.09 -20.27 11.13
C LEU A 360 22.57 -19.44 9.97
N THR A 361 21.72 -18.46 10.24
CA THR A 361 21.30 -17.44 9.29
C THR A 361 21.49 -16.07 9.91
N ALA A 362 21.88 -15.08 9.12
CA ALA A 362 21.90 -13.70 9.56
C ALA A 362 21.54 -12.79 8.39
N PHE A 363 20.91 -11.65 8.67
CA PHE A 363 20.62 -10.62 7.68
C PHE A 363 20.74 -9.23 8.29
N GLY A 364 21.00 -8.25 7.44
CA GLY A 364 20.98 -6.84 7.76
C GLY A 364 20.35 -6.06 6.61
N ASN A 365 19.48 -5.11 6.95
CA ASN A 365 18.86 -4.19 6.02
C ASN A 365 19.02 -2.76 6.55
N ARG A 366 19.26 -1.82 5.62
CA ARG A 366 19.15 -0.38 5.84
C ARG A 366 18.37 0.24 4.70
N GLU A 367 17.35 1.02 5.00
CA GLU A 367 16.58 1.82 4.06
C GLU A 367 16.64 3.29 4.47
N GLU A 368 16.91 4.16 3.51
CA GLU A 368 16.90 5.62 3.68
C GLU A 368 15.94 6.23 2.66
N ILE A 369 14.89 6.89 3.15
CA ILE A 369 13.91 7.62 2.34
C ILE A 369 14.05 9.10 2.66
N LYS A 370 14.41 9.89 1.66
CA LYS A 370 14.60 11.34 1.78
C LYS A 370 13.63 12.05 0.86
N SER A 371 12.88 13.00 1.39
CA SER A 371 11.97 13.82 0.60
C SER A 371 12.18 15.30 0.87
N GLU A 372 12.06 16.11 -0.18
CA GLU A 372 12.08 17.55 -0.10
C GLU A 372 10.78 18.11 -0.67
N GLN A 373 10.21 19.11 0.00
CA GLN A 373 9.00 19.79 -0.44
C GLN A 373 9.08 21.29 -0.20
N ALA A 374 8.26 22.01 -0.96
CA ALA A 374 8.11 23.46 -0.86
C ALA A 374 6.64 23.83 -0.66
N GLY A 375 6.37 24.85 0.15
CA GLY A 375 5.02 25.35 0.38
C GLY A 375 4.95 26.86 0.51
N SER A 376 3.71 27.38 0.54
CA SER A 376 3.45 28.82 0.60
C SER A 376 2.38 29.13 1.63
N GLN A 377 2.71 29.92 2.65
CA GLN A 377 1.76 30.44 3.65
C GLN A 377 0.93 31.60 3.10
N VAL A 378 1.50 32.38 2.17
CA VAL A 378 0.86 33.58 1.60
C VAL A 378 0.14 33.34 0.26
N PHE A 379 -0.07 32.08 -0.12
CA PHE A 379 -0.75 31.70 -1.36
C PHE A 379 -0.05 32.26 -2.63
N ALA A 380 1.28 32.21 -2.66
CA ALA A 380 2.09 32.72 -3.75
C ALA A 380 3.24 31.74 -4.07
N ALA A 381 4.40 32.29 -4.46
CA ALA A 381 5.64 31.52 -4.53
C ALA A 381 5.98 30.88 -3.16
N PRO A 382 6.82 29.83 -3.14
CA PRO A 382 7.22 29.18 -1.91
C PRO A 382 7.87 30.15 -0.92
N ASP A 383 7.46 30.05 0.35
CA ASP A 383 8.01 30.80 1.48
C ASP A 383 8.43 29.89 2.65
N TRP A 384 8.21 28.58 2.54
CA TRP A 384 8.80 27.57 3.40
C TRP A 384 9.16 26.29 2.64
N PHE A 385 10.10 25.54 3.21
CA PHE A 385 10.62 24.28 2.69
C PHE A 385 10.64 23.26 3.81
N ALA A 386 10.37 21.99 3.49
CA ALA A 386 10.51 20.91 4.45
C ALA A 386 11.34 19.77 3.88
N LYS A 387 12.04 19.10 4.78
CA LYS A 387 12.83 17.90 4.52
C LYS A 387 12.41 16.82 5.50
N ASN A 388 12.17 15.63 4.97
CA ASN A 388 11.98 14.44 5.79
C ASN A 388 13.09 13.44 5.46
N ASP A 389 13.73 12.89 6.48
CA ASP A 389 14.74 11.83 6.37
C ASP A 389 14.32 10.66 7.28
N ASP A 390 13.83 9.60 6.65
CA ASP A 390 13.40 8.38 7.33
C ASP A 390 14.46 7.29 7.12
N THR A 391 15.02 6.80 8.22
CA THR A 391 16.00 5.71 8.24
C THR A 391 15.42 4.51 8.97
N PHE A 392 15.54 3.33 8.36
CA PHE A 392 15.17 2.05 8.93
C PHE A 392 16.38 1.12 8.92
N ASP A 393 16.80 0.64 10.08
CA ASP A 393 17.87 -0.34 10.24
C ASP A 393 17.30 -1.60 10.89
N THR A 394 17.51 -2.76 10.25
CA THR A 394 17.07 -4.05 10.81
C THR A 394 18.19 -5.08 10.70
N PHE A 395 18.44 -5.80 11.80
CA PHE A 395 19.38 -6.90 11.86
C PHE A 395 18.68 -8.13 12.45
N GLY A 396 18.95 -9.30 11.89
CA GLY A 396 18.47 -10.56 12.43
C GLY A 396 19.53 -11.64 12.40
N ILE A 397 19.52 -12.50 13.42
CA ILE A 397 20.36 -13.69 13.49
C ILE A 397 19.56 -14.86 14.04
N GLY A 398 19.67 -16.00 13.37
CA GLY A 398 18.97 -17.23 13.70
C GLY A 398 19.93 -18.41 13.75
N VAL A 399 19.75 -19.29 14.73
CA VAL A 399 20.45 -20.57 14.81
C VAL A 399 19.44 -21.69 14.99
N LYS A 400 19.63 -22.76 14.24
CA LYS A 400 18.92 -24.02 14.41
C LYS A 400 19.92 -25.13 14.63
N HIS A 401 19.72 -25.93 15.68
CA HIS A 401 20.60 -27.02 16.05
C HIS A 401 19.82 -28.27 16.43
N GLN A 402 20.15 -29.40 15.82
CA GLN A 402 19.66 -30.71 16.25
C GLN A 402 20.54 -31.21 17.42
N LEU A 403 20.09 -30.92 18.65
CA LEU A 403 20.80 -31.25 19.88
C LEU A 403 20.83 -32.76 20.16
N ILE A 404 19.75 -33.47 19.83
CA ILE A 404 19.71 -34.94 19.85
C ILE A 404 19.21 -35.40 18.50
N LYS A 405 20.06 -36.17 17.81
CA LYS A 405 19.76 -36.69 16.47
C LYS A 405 18.37 -37.33 16.42
N ASP A 406 17.55 -36.87 15.48
CA ASP A 406 16.18 -37.32 15.20
C ASP A 406 15.20 -37.19 16.39
N LYS A 407 15.57 -36.50 17.47
CA LYS A 407 14.76 -36.39 18.70
C LYS A 407 14.56 -34.97 19.19
N LEU A 408 15.60 -34.14 19.23
CA LEU A 408 15.52 -32.81 19.82
C LEU A 408 16.16 -31.79 18.88
N ASP A 409 15.31 -30.92 18.35
CA ASP A 409 15.73 -29.73 17.60
C ASP A 409 15.50 -28.51 18.48
N VAL A 410 16.51 -27.65 18.59
CA VAL A 410 16.44 -26.37 19.29
C VAL A 410 16.78 -25.24 18.31
N GLY A 411 16.28 -24.05 18.59
CA GLY A 411 16.68 -22.87 17.85
C GLY A 411 16.46 -21.59 18.63
N ALA A 412 17.13 -20.55 18.16
CA ALA A 412 17.04 -19.21 18.69
C ALA A 412 17.08 -18.22 17.51
N ASP A 413 16.15 -17.28 17.49
CA ASP A 413 16.11 -16.18 16.54
C ASP A 413 16.10 -14.87 17.33
N TYR A 414 16.96 -13.93 16.95
CA TYR A 414 17.00 -12.59 17.48
C TYR A 414 16.85 -11.59 16.34
N VAL A 415 15.96 -10.62 16.52
CA VAL A 415 15.74 -9.51 15.59
C VAL A 415 15.87 -8.21 16.38
N TRP A 416 16.62 -7.29 15.80
CA TRP A 416 16.79 -5.92 16.26
C TRP A 416 16.35 -5.01 15.12
N SER A 417 15.44 -4.08 15.40
CA SER A 417 14.98 -3.08 14.43
C SER A 417 14.95 -1.71 15.08
N ARG A 418 15.41 -0.71 14.34
CA ARG A 418 15.36 0.70 14.71
C ARG A 418 14.89 1.52 13.53
N SER A 419 14.01 2.47 13.79
CA SER A 419 13.67 3.51 12.83
C SER A 419 13.85 4.89 13.44
N THR A 420 14.19 5.85 12.60
CA THR A 420 14.27 7.27 12.96
C THR A 420 13.71 8.09 11.82
N GLY A 421 12.73 8.95 12.12
CA GLY A 421 12.17 9.93 11.19
C GLY A 421 12.53 11.34 11.64
N GLU A 422 13.26 12.06 10.81
CA GLU A 422 13.67 13.44 11.05
C GLU A 422 12.85 14.37 10.17
N ILE A 423 12.27 15.42 10.77
CA ILE A 423 11.44 16.41 10.06
C ILE A 423 12.01 17.80 10.32
N ALA A 424 12.44 18.47 9.27
CA ALA A 424 12.95 19.85 9.32
C ALA A 424 12.08 20.77 8.47
N VAL A 425 11.70 21.92 9.02
CA VAL A 425 10.94 22.96 8.30
C VAL A 425 11.68 24.30 8.40
N ASP A 426 12.00 24.87 7.25
CA ASP A 426 12.61 26.20 7.11
C ASP A 426 11.57 27.17 6.52
N ASN A 427 11.28 28.26 7.23
CA ASN A 427 10.35 29.31 6.80
C ASN A 427 11.03 30.70 6.78
N GLY A 428 12.36 30.76 6.66
CA GLY A 428 13.14 31.99 6.69
C GLY A 428 13.42 32.54 8.09
N SER A 429 12.85 31.95 9.14
CA SER A 429 13.37 32.01 10.51
C SER A 429 14.18 30.74 10.80
N SER A 430 15.15 30.79 11.74
CA SER A 430 16.06 29.66 11.99
C SER A 430 15.30 28.32 11.98
N PRO A 431 15.66 27.35 11.12
CA PRO A 431 14.95 26.09 11.05
C PRO A 431 14.94 25.46 12.43
N ALA A 432 13.75 25.15 12.93
CA ALA A 432 13.58 24.36 14.13
C ALA A 432 13.27 22.94 13.65
N ASP A 433 14.25 22.07 13.77
CA ASP A 433 14.04 20.64 13.56
C ASP A 433 13.03 20.16 14.61
N PHE A 434 12.01 19.42 14.17
CA PHE A 434 11.14 18.73 15.11
C PHE A 434 11.96 17.64 15.83
N PRO A 435 11.61 17.27 17.07
CA PRO A 435 12.22 16.10 17.71
C PRO A 435 12.11 14.87 16.81
N ASP A 436 13.14 14.03 16.75
CA ASP A 436 13.07 12.85 15.89
C ASP A 436 11.99 11.87 16.39
N LEU A 437 11.26 11.28 15.46
CA LEU A 437 10.37 10.15 15.71
C LEU A 437 11.23 8.89 15.79
N LYS A 438 11.11 8.10 16.86
CA LYS A 438 11.93 6.89 17.05
C LYS A 438 11.08 5.68 17.32
N THR A 439 11.47 4.55 16.75
CA THR A 439 10.91 3.25 17.14
C THR A 439 12.02 2.24 17.27
N SER A 440 11.90 1.39 18.27
CA SER A 440 12.83 0.33 18.59
C SER A 440 12.09 -0.94 18.93
N LEU A 441 12.53 -2.03 18.31
CA LEU A 441 12.00 -3.37 18.54
C LEU A 441 13.17 -4.34 18.71
N ASP A 442 13.14 -5.08 19.80
CA ASP A 442 14.01 -6.22 20.06
C ASP A 442 13.15 -7.45 20.29
N THR A 443 13.39 -8.50 19.51
CA THR A 443 12.63 -9.75 19.62
C THR A 443 13.59 -10.92 19.77
N LEU A 444 13.42 -11.73 20.82
CA LEU A 444 14.12 -12.99 21.02
C LEU A 444 13.12 -14.15 21.05
N ASN A 445 13.27 -15.08 20.11
CA ASN A 445 12.47 -16.29 20.01
C ASN A 445 13.34 -17.52 20.26
N LEU A 446 13.10 -18.22 21.37
CA LEU A 446 13.73 -19.50 21.69
C LEU A 446 12.72 -20.62 21.49
N TYR A 447 13.09 -21.71 20.83
CA TYR A 447 12.18 -22.84 20.65
C TYR A 447 12.88 -24.19 20.72
N ALA A 448 12.12 -25.19 21.13
CA ALA A 448 12.55 -26.58 21.18
C ALA A 448 11.42 -27.49 20.69
N SER A 449 11.76 -28.45 19.83
CA SER A 449 10.86 -29.49 19.35
C SER A 449 11.43 -30.86 19.72
N TYR A 450 10.72 -31.59 20.58
CA TYR A 450 11.11 -32.90 21.06
C TYR A 450 10.18 -33.99 20.53
N ARG A 451 10.71 -34.89 19.72
CA ARG A 451 10.03 -36.09 19.22
C ARG A 451 9.98 -37.15 20.33
N LEU A 452 8.83 -37.22 21.01
CA LEU A 452 8.56 -38.23 22.04
C LEU A 452 8.45 -39.64 21.44
N ARG A 453 7.84 -39.74 20.26
CA ARG A 453 7.67 -40.95 19.43
C ARG A 453 7.67 -40.57 17.96
N ASP A 454 7.80 -41.53 17.05
CA ASP A 454 7.81 -41.27 15.60
C ASP A 454 6.59 -40.49 15.10
N ASN A 455 5.45 -40.63 15.79
CA ASN A 455 4.20 -39.97 15.48
C ASN A 455 3.79 -38.87 16.48
N LEU A 456 4.64 -38.52 17.45
CA LEU A 456 4.30 -37.56 18.52
C LEU A 456 5.48 -36.61 18.80
N THR A 457 5.25 -35.31 18.59
CA THR A 457 6.23 -34.24 18.84
C THR A 457 5.66 -33.21 19.81
N LEU A 458 6.40 -32.88 20.86
CA LEU A 458 6.14 -31.76 21.76
C LEU A 458 6.97 -30.57 21.29
N ARG A 459 6.36 -29.39 21.20
CA ARG A 459 7.07 -28.13 20.92
C ARG A 459 6.83 -27.15 22.07
N ALA A 460 7.91 -26.53 22.52
CA ALA A 460 7.87 -25.40 23.43
C ALA A 460 8.56 -24.20 22.77
N ALA A 461 8.05 -23.00 23.00
CA ALA A 461 8.72 -21.77 22.60
C ALA A 461 8.57 -20.70 23.68
N TYR A 462 9.56 -19.83 23.75
CA TYR A 462 9.60 -18.64 24.57
C TYR A 462 9.90 -17.46 23.65
N TRP A 463 9.05 -16.46 23.68
CA TRP A 463 9.16 -15.22 22.93
C TRP A 463 9.30 -14.08 23.93
N TYR A 464 10.36 -13.30 23.78
CA TYR A 464 10.55 -12.02 24.43
C TYR A 464 10.49 -10.93 23.38
N GLU A 465 9.78 -9.85 23.69
CA GLU A 465 9.72 -8.66 22.87
C GLU A 465 9.86 -7.43 23.76
N GLU A 466 10.72 -6.51 23.35
CA GLU A 466 10.82 -5.17 23.90
C GLU A 466 10.55 -4.19 22.78
N TYR A 467 9.53 -3.36 22.97
CA TYR A 467 9.12 -2.36 22.01
C TYR A 467 9.08 -1.02 22.72
N ASP A 468 9.77 -0.04 22.15
CA ASP A 468 9.79 1.33 22.61
C ASP A 468 9.66 2.26 21.41
N SER A 469 8.73 3.20 21.49
CA SER A 469 8.55 4.27 20.54
C SER A 469 8.58 5.63 21.25
N HIS A 470 9.06 6.64 20.54
CA HIS A 470 9.00 8.03 20.93
C HIS A 470 8.40 8.84 19.77
N ASP A 471 7.21 9.37 20.01
CA ASP A 471 6.49 10.24 19.09
C ASP A 471 6.13 11.52 19.85
N TRP A 472 6.80 12.62 19.51
CA TRP A 472 6.58 13.92 20.16
C TRP A 472 5.18 14.50 19.90
N MET A 473 4.42 13.98 18.93
CA MET A 473 3.02 14.35 18.72
C MET A 473 2.11 13.73 19.78
N LEU A 474 2.50 12.61 20.38
CA LEU A 474 1.78 11.92 21.46
C LEU A 474 2.38 12.21 22.84
N ASP A 475 3.70 12.17 22.95
CA ASP A 475 4.42 12.21 24.21
C ASP A 475 4.30 13.55 24.92
N GLY A 476 4.02 13.49 26.22
CA GLY A 476 3.78 14.69 27.04
C GLY A 476 2.43 15.37 26.79
N GLY A 477 1.64 14.88 25.82
CA GLY A 477 0.26 15.28 25.57
C GLY A 477 -0.74 14.55 26.48
N GLY A 478 -1.37 15.28 27.40
CA GLY A 478 -2.56 14.81 28.10
C GLY A 478 -3.84 15.12 27.32
N VAL A 479 -4.97 14.64 27.85
CA VAL A 479 -6.32 14.80 27.27
C VAL A 479 -6.65 16.25 26.84
N ALA A 480 -6.14 17.25 27.56
CA ALA A 480 -6.42 18.67 27.32
C ALA A 480 -5.15 19.51 27.10
N THR A 481 -4.05 18.91 26.63
CA THR A 481 -2.80 19.66 26.37
C THR A 481 -2.98 20.70 25.26
N ILE A 482 -3.74 20.37 24.22
CA ILE A 482 -4.08 21.30 23.15
C ILE A 482 -5.43 21.94 23.51
N PRO A 483 -5.52 23.27 23.72
CA PRO A 483 -6.70 23.91 24.33
C PRO A 483 -8.04 23.66 23.63
N ASN A 484 -8.02 23.43 22.32
CA ASN A 484 -9.18 23.21 21.47
C ASN A 484 -9.31 21.74 21.02
N VAL A 485 -8.57 20.81 21.60
CA VAL A 485 -8.64 19.38 21.25
C VAL A 485 -8.75 18.53 22.51
N ILE A 486 -9.78 17.68 22.58
CA ILE A 486 -9.88 16.61 23.57
C ILE A 486 -9.24 15.38 22.94
N ALA A 487 -8.02 15.05 23.35
CA ALA A 487 -7.31 13.85 22.93
C ALA A 487 -7.60 12.68 23.87
N PHE A 488 -7.31 11.46 23.44
CA PHE A 488 -7.29 10.26 24.29
C PHE A 488 -6.21 10.33 25.37
N GLY A 489 -5.20 11.20 25.19
CA GLY A 489 -4.05 11.28 26.08
C GLY A 489 -3.14 10.05 25.98
N GLU A 490 -3.10 9.45 24.79
CA GLU A 490 -2.21 8.34 24.48
C GLU A 490 -0.75 8.78 24.61
N GLN A 491 0.11 7.86 25.02
CA GLN A 491 1.56 8.04 25.05
C GLN A 491 2.17 6.99 24.14
N SER A 492 3.35 7.27 23.60
CA SER A 492 4.04 6.30 22.77
C SER A 492 4.23 4.98 23.51
N PRO A 493 3.91 3.84 22.89
CA PRO A 493 4.04 2.56 23.55
C PRO A 493 5.48 2.26 23.96
N HIS A 494 5.62 1.80 25.20
CA HIS A 494 6.84 1.27 25.79
C HIS A 494 6.46 0.04 26.61
N TYR A 495 6.89 -1.15 26.18
CA TYR A 495 6.59 -2.39 26.88
C TYR A 495 7.65 -3.47 26.65
N ASP A 496 7.70 -4.39 27.60
CA ASP A 496 8.29 -5.71 27.45
C ASP A 496 7.22 -6.80 27.62
N VAL A 497 7.27 -7.82 26.76
CA VAL A 497 6.33 -8.94 26.78
C VAL A 497 7.09 -10.27 26.77
N HIS A 498 6.62 -11.19 27.61
CA HIS A 498 7.12 -12.55 27.70
C HIS A 498 5.99 -13.54 27.40
N VAL A 499 6.13 -14.33 26.35
CA VAL A 499 5.15 -15.35 25.96
C VAL A 499 5.79 -16.74 25.99
N VAL A 500 5.17 -17.66 26.73
CA VAL A 500 5.53 -19.08 26.72
C VAL A 500 4.42 -19.86 26.01
N THR A 501 4.80 -20.63 25.00
CA THR A 501 3.86 -21.50 24.28
C THR A 501 4.29 -22.96 24.38
N MET A 502 3.31 -23.85 24.47
CA MET A 502 3.50 -25.29 24.37
C MET A 502 2.46 -25.87 23.42
N SER A 503 2.88 -26.77 22.54
CA SER A 503 2.00 -27.44 21.59
C SER A 503 2.41 -28.89 21.40
N VAL A 504 1.44 -29.74 21.06
CA VAL A 504 1.65 -31.16 20.77
C VAL A 504 1.17 -31.43 19.35
N ARG A 505 2.04 -32.03 18.53
CA ARG A 505 1.71 -32.50 17.19
C ARG A 505 1.67 -34.02 17.16
N TYR A 506 0.53 -34.59 16.78
CA TYR A 506 0.37 -36.01 16.53
C TYR A 506 0.15 -36.28 15.03
N GLN A 507 0.87 -37.23 14.46
CA GLN A 507 0.73 -37.63 13.05
C GLN A 507 0.00 -38.97 12.98
N PHE A 508 -1.18 -38.98 12.36
CA PHE A 508 -2.02 -40.17 12.21
C PHE A 508 -1.53 -41.10 11.10
#